data_AF-A0AAW0GYG3-F1
#
_entry.id   AF-A0AAW0GYG3-F1
#
_cell.length_a   1.000
_cell.length_b   1.000
_cell.length_c   1.000
_cell.angle_alpha   90.00
_cell.angle_beta   90.00
_cell.angle_gamma   90.00
#
_symmetry.space_group_name_H-M   'P 1'
#
loop_
_entity.id
_entity.type
_entity.pdbx_description
1 polymer ?
#
loop_
_entity_poly.entity_id
_entity_poly.type
_entity_poly.pdbx_seq_one_letter_code
_entity_poly.pdbx_strand_id
1 'polypeptide(L)'
;MPPKRLSVSLNPLWYHYVAAATLGLGMLLGLFRYYVVDRLDPIHCNSLLTKGRWLDHAFKNWQPDGCMMYNYQQKDIPTCMGSKPIIFIGDSVTRQLFFQTAHIVDPNLPSAPPDDEHKHSDHILTASSGAKLTFSGILSSTRLQPRSMFNRPVSVGRRRTSDLLYWSWGRGCGTFVMQILEVFLRGSSRLSLLSKLFRIRNVNQQTQLSSSR
;
A
#
# COMPACT_ATOMS: atom_id res chain seq x y z
N MET A 1 -65.38 -21.53 -7.56
CA MET A 1 -64.83 -20.57 -6.58
C MET A 1 -64.05 -19.51 -7.35
N PRO A 2 -64.43 -18.22 -7.30
CA PRO A 2 -63.75 -17.17 -8.06
C PRO A 2 -62.36 -16.86 -7.44
N PRO A 3 -61.33 -16.60 -8.25
CA PRO A 3 -60.00 -16.31 -7.73
C PRO A 3 -59.97 -14.94 -7.07
N LYS A 4 -59.47 -14.87 -5.83
CA LYS A 4 -59.24 -13.60 -5.12
C LYS A 4 -58.16 -12.82 -5.88
N ARG A 5 -58.54 -11.74 -6.56
CA ARG A 5 -57.59 -10.76 -7.09
C ARG A 5 -56.97 -10.02 -5.91
N LEU A 6 -55.70 -10.31 -5.64
CA LEU A 6 -54.90 -9.49 -4.75
C LEU A 6 -54.63 -8.16 -5.47
N SER A 7 -55.28 -7.09 -5.00
CA SER A 7 -54.97 -5.73 -5.44
C SER A 7 -53.77 -5.24 -4.64
N VAL A 8 -52.61 -5.16 -5.30
CA VAL A 8 -51.41 -4.58 -4.71
C VAL A 8 -51.46 -3.07 -4.94
N SER A 9 -51.75 -2.33 -3.89
CA SER A 9 -51.63 -0.87 -3.88
C SER A 9 -50.20 -0.50 -3.48
N LEU A 10 -49.44 0.06 -4.41
CA LEU A 10 -48.11 0.60 -4.15
C LEU A 10 -48.23 2.10 -3.84
N ASN A 11 -47.64 2.52 -2.71
CA ASN A 11 -47.57 3.94 -2.36
C ASN A 11 -46.77 4.70 -3.44
N PRO A 12 -47.25 5.84 -3.95
CA PRO A 12 -46.55 6.61 -4.98
C PRO A 12 -45.17 7.11 -4.53
N LEU A 13 -44.93 7.14 -3.22
CA LEU A 13 -43.65 7.51 -2.58
C LEU A 13 -42.59 6.39 -2.59
N TRP A 14 -42.85 5.22 -3.19
CA TRP A 14 -41.95 4.06 -3.13
C TRP A 14 -40.53 4.34 -3.66
N TYR A 15 -40.40 5.24 -4.64
CA TYR A 15 -39.09 5.65 -5.18
C TYR A 15 -38.20 6.32 -4.12
N HIS A 16 -38.77 7.12 -3.22
CA HIS A 16 -38.00 7.76 -2.16
C HIS A 16 -37.49 6.75 -1.14
N TYR A 17 -38.29 5.74 -0.81
CA TYR A 17 -37.85 4.66 0.07
C TYR A 17 -36.74 3.83 -0.55
N VAL A 18 -36.83 3.51 -1.85
CA VAL A 18 -35.76 2.79 -2.56
C VAL A 18 -34.48 3.62 -2.58
N ALA A 19 -34.57 4.92 -2.90
CA ALA A 19 -33.41 5.81 -2.91
C ALA A 19 -32.77 5.97 -1.52
N ALA A 20 -33.58 6.11 -0.46
CA ALA A 20 -33.07 6.18 0.90
C ALA A 20 -32.43 4.86 1.34
N ALA A 21 -33.04 3.72 0.98
CA ALA A 21 -32.51 2.40 1.29
C ALA A 21 -31.17 2.12 0.59
N THR A 22 -31.00 2.51 -0.68
CA THR A 22 -29.74 2.32 -1.40
C THR A 22 -28.62 3.18 -0.82
N LEU A 23 -28.90 4.44 -0.45
CA LEU A 23 -27.94 5.30 0.24
C LEU A 23 -27.55 4.74 1.60
N GLY A 24 -28.53 4.33 2.40
CA GLY A 24 -28.30 3.72 3.72
C GLY A 24 -27.47 2.45 3.62
N LEU A 25 -27.79 1.57 2.66
CA LEU A 25 -27.02 0.36 2.39
C LEU A 25 -25.58 0.68 1.98
N GLY A 26 -25.37 1.66 1.09
CA GLY A 26 -24.04 2.11 0.67
C GLY A 26 -23.19 2.58 1.85
N MET A 27 -23.77 3.38 2.75
CA MET A 27 -23.10 3.84 3.97
C MET A 27 -22.77 2.68 4.92
N LEU A 28 -23.71 1.76 5.15
CA LEU A 28 -23.49 0.59 6.01
C LEU A 28 -22.39 -0.32 5.45
N LEU A 29 -22.38 -0.57 4.15
CA LEU A 29 -21.33 -1.35 3.49
C LEU A 29 -19.96 -0.66 3.56
N GLY A 30 -19.92 0.67 3.39
CA GLY A 30 -18.71 1.46 3.55
C GLY A 30 -18.15 1.40 4.97
N LEU A 31 -19.01 1.58 5.97
CA LEU A 31 -18.63 1.45 7.39
C LEU A 31 -18.16 0.03 7.72
N PHE A 32 -18.88 -0.99 7.26
CA PHE A 32 -18.49 -2.37 7.48
C PHE A 32 -17.12 -2.68 6.88
N ARG A 33 -16.87 -2.26 5.64
CA ARG A 33 -15.55 -2.38 5.00
C ARG A 33 -14.46 -1.70 5.82
N TYR A 34 -14.71 -0.46 6.27
CA TYR A 34 -13.76 0.29 7.08
C TYR A 34 -13.44 -0.41 8.41
N TYR A 35 -14.46 -0.89 9.13
CA TYR A 35 -14.28 -1.53 10.43
C TYR A 35 -13.69 -2.94 10.37
N VAL A 36 -13.95 -3.70 9.30
CA VAL A 36 -13.52 -5.09 9.19
C VAL A 36 -12.23 -5.24 8.39
N VAL A 37 -12.05 -4.48 7.31
CA VAL A 37 -10.90 -4.62 6.40
C VAL A 37 -9.80 -3.63 6.77
N ASP A 38 -10.12 -2.34 6.83
CA ASP A 38 -9.09 -1.30 6.99
C ASP A 38 -8.50 -1.25 8.41
N ARG A 39 -9.26 -1.69 9.43
CA ARG A 39 -8.77 -1.82 10.82
C ARG A 39 -7.76 -2.95 11.01
N LEU A 40 -7.72 -3.95 10.13
CA LEU A 40 -6.74 -5.04 10.23
C LEU A 40 -5.33 -4.61 9.83
N ASP A 41 -5.20 -3.56 9.00
CA ASP A 41 -3.90 -3.03 8.57
C ASP A 41 -3.91 -1.48 8.55
N PRO A 42 -3.98 -0.82 9.73
CA PRO A 42 -4.13 0.62 9.83
C PRO A 42 -2.89 1.41 9.37
N ILE A 43 -1.75 0.73 9.24
CA ILE A 43 -0.49 1.30 8.73
C ILE A 43 -0.15 0.78 7.32
N HIS A 44 -1.06 0.04 6.69
CA HIS A 44 -0.90 -0.55 5.35
C HIS A 44 0.42 -1.33 5.14
N CYS A 45 0.93 -1.96 6.20
CA CYS A 45 2.19 -2.69 6.19
C CYS A 45 2.10 -3.96 5.34
N ASN A 46 0.95 -4.66 5.43
CA ASN A 46 0.73 -5.84 4.61
C ASN A 46 0.61 -5.45 3.12
N SER A 47 -0.07 -4.34 2.81
CA SER A 47 -0.09 -3.80 1.44
C SER A 47 1.32 -3.46 0.95
N LEU A 48 2.16 -2.83 1.78
CA LEU A 48 3.54 -2.46 1.42
C LEU A 48 4.40 -3.67 0.97
N LEU A 49 4.15 -4.85 1.51
CA LEU A 49 4.95 -6.04 1.18
C LEU A 49 4.30 -6.95 0.15
N THR A 50 2.97 -6.87 -0.05
CA THR A 50 2.22 -7.84 -0.85
C THR A 50 1.48 -7.27 -2.06
N LYS A 51 1.10 -5.98 -2.02
CA LYS A 51 0.21 -5.37 -3.02
C LYS A 51 0.68 -3.97 -3.41
N GLY A 52 0.97 -3.80 -4.68
CA GLY A 52 1.24 -2.48 -5.24
C GLY A 52 1.41 -2.53 -6.74
N ARG A 53 1.65 -1.36 -7.31
CA ARG A 53 1.83 -1.18 -8.75
C ARG A 53 2.92 -0.16 -9.03
N TRP A 54 3.53 -0.30 -10.20
CA TRP A 54 4.42 0.71 -10.75
C TRP A 54 3.58 1.83 -11.36
N LEU A 55 3.89 3.08 -11.01
CA LEU A 55 3.24 4.26 -11.57
C LEU A 55 3.80 4.64 -12.94
N ASP A 56 5.03 4.21 -13.21
CA ASP A 56 5.80 4.57 -14.40
C ASP A 56 6.21 3.33 -15.20
N HIS A 57 6.38 3.52 -16.51
CA HIS A 57 6.87 2.47 -17.40
C HIS A 57 8.37 2.16 -17.20
N ALA A 58 9.10 3.04 -16.51
CA ALA A 58 10.52 2.89 -16.24
C ALA A 58 10.81 2.14 -14.92
N PHE A 59 9.77 1.67 -14.21
CA PHE A 59 9.88 0.91 -12.96
C PHE A 59 10.72 1.61 -11.87
N LYS A 60 10.56 2.92 -11.71
CA LYS A 60 11.25 3.72 -10.68
C LYS A 60 10.36 4.06 -9.49
N ASN A 61 9.05 4.13 -9.70
CA ASN A 61 8.09 4.57 -8.70
C ASN A 61 7.10 3.45 -8.39
N TRP A 62 7.49 2.57 -7.48
CA TRP A 62 6.58 1.57 -6.92
C TRP A 62 5.66 2.24 -5.89
N GLN A 63 4.37 1.91 -5.89
CA GLN A 63 3.41 2.44 -4.91
C GLN A 63 2.51 1.30 -4.38
N PRO A 64 2.38 1.16 -3.05
CA PRO A 64 1.44 0.21 -2.46
C PRO A 64 -0.02 0.65 -2.67
N ASP A 65 -0.93 -0.32 -2.65
CA ASP A 65 -2.36 0.01 -2.72
C ASP A 65 -2.85 0.70 -1.43
N GLY A 66 -3.64 1.76 -1.59
CA GLY A 66 -4.29 2.47 -0.48
C GLY A 66 -3.44 3.53 0.21
N CYS A 67 -2.17 3.72 -0.16
CA CYS A 67 -1.30 4.74 0.42
C CYS A 67 -0.33 5.34 -0.61
N MET A 68 0.12 6.56 -0.39
CA MET A 68 1.21 7.17 -1.15
C MET A 68 2.50 7.08 -0.34
N MET A 69 3.54 6.48 -0.93
CA MET A 69 4.83 6.42 -0.26
C MET A 69 5.47 7.81 -0.20
N TYR A 70 5.99 8.13 0.97
CA TYR A 70 6.79 9.33 1.17
C TYR A 70 8.21 9.08 0.67
N ASN A 71 8.71 9.95 -0.20
CA ASN A 71 10.09 9.89 -0.66
C ASN A 71 10.99 10.63 0.34
N TYR A 72 11.72 9.89 1.15
CA TYR A 72 12.60 10.45 2.19
C TYR A 72 13.79 11.17 1.56
N GLN A 73 14.02 12.40 1.99
CA GLN A 73 15.20 13.18 1.65
C GLN A 73 16.21 13.18 2.80
N GLN A 74 17.46 13.55 2.52
CA GLN A 74 18.54 13.64 3.51
C GLN A 74 18.16 14.46 4.75
N LYS A 75 17.38 15.53 4.58
CA LYS A 75 16.89 16.39 5.66
C LYS A 75 15.90 15.71 6.62
N ASP A 76 15.20 14.67 6.16
CA ASP A 76 14.17 13.98 6.95
C ASP A 76 14.79 12.92 7.86
N ILE A 77 15.95 12.39 7.46
CA ILE A 77 16.68 11.34 8.16
C ILE A 77 17.08 11.71 9.59
N PRO A 78 17.70 12.86 9.88
CA PRO A 78 18.04 13.21 11.27
C PRO A 78 16.79 13.33 12.15
N THR A 79 15.65 13.73 11.60
CA THR A 79 14.39 13.83 12.33
C THR A 79 13.80 12.45 12.63
N CYS A 80 13.81 11.55 11.66
CA CYS A 80 13.21 10.22 11.79
C CYS A 80 14.10 9.21 12.52
N MET A 81 15.41 9.24 12.26
CA MET A 81 16.39 8.27 12.75
C MET A 81 17.20 8.80 13.93
N GLY A 82 17.42 10.12 14.02
CA GLY A 82 18.17 10.74 15.11
C GLY A 82 19.52 10.06 15.35
N SER A 83 19.86 9.82 16.61
CA SER A 83 21.07 9.11 17.01
C SER A 83 20.90 7.59 17.11
N LYS A 84 19.90 7.00 16.44
CA LYS A 84 19.64 5.55 16.53
C LYS A 84 20.55 4.80 15.54
N PRO A 85 21.20 3.71 15.97
CA PRO A 85 21.97 2.87 15.07
C PRO A 85 21.04 2.06 14.16
N ILE A 86 21.38 1.98 12.88
CA ILE A 86 20.67 1.18 11.87
C ILE A 86 21.55 0.00 11.53
N ILE A 87 21.00 -1.21 11.62
CA ILE A 87 21.77 -2.43 11.42
C ILE A 87 21.11 -3.23 10.30
N PHE A 88 21.90 -3.52 9.27
CA PHE A 88 21.53 -4.36 8.14
C PHE A 88 22.17 -5.74 8.37
N ILE A 89 21.35 -6.78 8.43
CA ILE A 89 21.82 -8.15 8.61
C ILE A 89 21.32 -8.97 7.43
N GLY A 90 22.22 -9.57 6.67
CA GLY A 90 21.81 -10.39 5.54
C GLY A 90 22.95 -10.85 4.64
N ASP A 91 22.60 -11.00 3.36
CA ASP A 91 23.45 -11.52 2.29
C ASP A 91 24.00 -10.38 1.39
N SER A 92 24.48 -10.76 0.20
CA SER A 92 25.00 -9.80 -0.77
C SER A 92 23.97 -8.79 -1.26
N VAL A 93 22.68 -9.14 -1.32
CA VAL A 93 21.60 -8.23 -1.73
C VAL A 93 21.38 -7.19 -0.64
N THR A 94 21.31 -7.64 0.61
CA THR A 94 21.19 -6.74 1.78
C THR A 94 22.38 -5.79 1.87
N ARG A 95 23.59 -6.24 1.50
CA ARG A 95 24.78 -5.41 1.42
C ARG A 95 24.67 -4.31 0.37
N GLN A 96 24.16 -4.60 -0.82
CA GLN A 96 23.93 -3.57 -1.84
C GLN A 96 22.91 -2.52 -1.36
N LEU A 97 21.84 -2.98 -0.72
CA LEU A 97 20.83 -2.10 -0.13
C LEU A 97 21.42 -1.21 0.97
N PHE A 98 22.35 -1.73 1.78
CA PHE A 98 23.07 -0.96 2.79
C PHE A 98 23.83 0.22 2.19
N PHE A 99 24.63 0.00 1.13
CA PHE A 99 25.40 1.07 0.49
C PHE A 99 24.49 2.09 -0.20
N GLN A 100 23.41 1.65 -0.85
CA GLN A 100 22.42 2.57 -1.42
C GLN A 100 21.74 3.40 -0.34
N THR A 101 21.36 2.79 0.79
CA THR A 101 20.76 3.50 1.92
C THR A 101 21.75 4.48 2.55
N ALA A 102 23.01 4.09 2.70
CA ALA A 102 24.05 4.97 3.21
C ALA A 102 24.24 6.21 2.33
N HIS A 103 24.22 6.05 1.01
CA HIS A 103 24.31 7.16 0.06
C HIS A 103 23.06 8.06 0.06
N ILE A 104 21.86 7.51 0.30
CA ILE A 104 20.64 8.30 0.51
C ILE A 104 20.73 9.10 1.81
N VAL A 105 21.34 8.52 2.85
CA VAL A 105 21.51 9.18 4.16
C VAL A 105 22.53 10.30 4.11
N ASP A 106 23.67 10.06 3.49
CA ASP A 106 24.71 11.05 3.29
C ASP A 106 25.34 10.80 1.91
N PRO A 107 25.22 11.75 0.97
CA PRO A 107 25.70 11.56 -0.39
C PRO A 107 27.23 11.52 -0.47
N ASN A 108 27.94 11.88 0.61
CA ASN A 108 29.40 11.72 0.71
C ASN A 108 29.80 10.27 1.05
N LEU A 109 28.86 9.41 1.47
CA LEU A 109 29.13 8.01 1.72
C LEU A 109 29.12 7.19 0.41
N PRO A 110 29.89 6.08 0.37
CA PRO A 110 29.98 5.23 -0.82
C PRO A 110 28.62 4.61 -1.18
N SER A 111 28.29 4.64 -2.48
CA SER A 111 27.05 4.08 -3.02
C SER A 111 27.14 2.61 -3.42
N ALA A 112 28.36 2.07 -3.50
CA ALA A 112 28.64 0.69 -3.85
C ALA A 112 29.72 0.10 -2.92
N PRO A 113 29.71 -1.22 -2.70
CA PRO A 113 30.75 -1.88 -1.95
C PRO A 113 32.12 -1.67 -2.62
N PRO A 114 33.20 -1.48 -1.83
CA PRO A 114 34.57 -1.53 -2.34
C PRO A 114 34.88 -2.93 -2.90
N ASP A 115 35.94 -3.00 -3.71
CA ASP A 115 36.37 -4.13 -4.55
C ASP A 115 36.35 -5.52 -3.85
N ASP A 116 36.35 -6.60 -4.65
CA ASP A 116 35.99 -7.98 -4.26
C ASP A 116 36.68 -8.53 -3.00
N GLU A 117 37.85 -8.00 -2.65
CA GLU A 117 38.67 -8.40 -1.51
C GLU A 117 38.00 -8.20 -0.15
N HIS A 118 37.03 -7.28 -0.04
CA HIS A 118 36.32 -6.98 1.23
C HIS A 118 34.85 -7.41 1.23
N LYS A 119 34.47 -8.33 0.35
CA LYS A 119 33.07 -8.69 0.09
C LYS A 119 32.29 -9.22 1.29
N HIS A 120 33.00 -9.87 2.22
CA HIS A 120 32.43 -10.54 3.39
C HIS A 120 32.76 -9.85 4.71
N SER A 121 33.27 -8.61 4.67
CA SER A 121 33.57 -7.84 5.87
C SER A 121 32.34 -7.13 6.43
N ASP A 122 32.30 -6.96 7.74
CA ASP A 122 31.30 -6.11 8.38
C ASP A 122 31.64 -4.64 8.11
N HIS A 123 30.65 -3.85 7.69
CA HIS A 123 30.86 -2.44 7.35
C HIS A 123 30.20 -1.53 8.39
N ILE A 124 30.89 -0.48 8.81
CA ILE A 124 30.36 0.53 9.72
C ILE A 124 30.55 1.89 9.06
N LEU A 125 29.45 2.57 8.76
CA LEU A 125 29.44 3.91 8.18
C LEU A 125 28.79 4.89 9.16
N THR A 126 29.34 6.10 9.22
CA THR A 126 28.81 7.18 10.05
C THR A 126 28.52 8.37 9.15
N ALA A 127 27.28 8.83 9.15
CA ALA A 127 26.87 10.01 8.43
C ALA A 127 27.30 11.29 9.16
N SER A 128 27.44 12.39 8.42
CA SER A 128 27.67 13.74 8.97
C SER A 128 26.60 14.16 9.99
N SER A 129 25.37 13.67 9.84
CA SER A 129 24.25 13.88 10.78
C SER A 129 24.39 13.14 12.12
N GLY A 130 25.43 12.30 12.28
CA GLY A 130 25.65 11.46 13.47
C GLY A 130 24.92 10.12 13.44
N ALA A 131 24.19 9.80 12.36
CA ALA A 131 23.58 8.49 12.18
C ALA A 131 24.64 7.40 11.92
N LYS A 132 24.54 6.27 12.63
CA LYS A 132 25.47 5.14 12.49
C LYS A 132 24.79 3.98 11.79
N LEU A 133 25.32 3.58 10.64
CA LEU A 133 24.87 2.42 9.88
C LEU A 133 25.87 1.28 10.02
N THR A 134 25.39 0.06 10.23
CA THR A 134 26.24 -1.13 10.33
C THR A 134 25.68 -2.25 9.49
N PHE A 135 26.51 -2.90 8.69
CA PHE A 135 26.18 -4.11 7.95
C PHE A 135 26.89 -5.30 8.57
N SER A 136 26.16 -6.39 8.80
CA SER A 136 26.71 -7.67 9.22
C SER A 136 26.25 -8.81 8.31
N GLY A 137 27.21 -9.59 7.81
CA GLY A 137 26.93 -10.75 6.99
C GLY A 137 26.40 -11.92 7.82
N ILE A 138 25.49 -12.72 7.26
CA ILE A 138 24.95 -13.91 7.95
C ILE A 138 26.04 -14.92 8.37
N LEU A 139 27.15 -14.97 7.63
CA LEU A 139 28.32 -15.81 7.92
C LEU A 139 29.27 -15.20 8.99
N SER A 140 29.20 -13.89 9.23
CA SER A 140 29.98 -13.18 10.26
C SER A 140 29.22 -13.04 11.60
N SER A 141 27.89 -13.13 11.55
CA SER A 141 26.98 -12.83 12.67
C SER A 141 27.09 -13.74 13.91
N THR A 142 27.87 -14.82 13.89
CA THR A 142 28.16 -15.64 15.09
C THR A 142 28.97 -14.87 16.15
N ARG A 143 29.50 -13.69 15.83
CA ARG A 143 30.30 -12.84 16.73
C ARG A 143 29.56 -11.63 17.32
N LEU A 144 28.25 -11.50 17.07
CA LEU A 144 27.44 -10.45 17.71
C LEU A 144 27.24 -10.81 19.19
N GLN A 145 27.98 -10.14 20.08
CA GLN A 145 27.72 -10.23 21.52
C GLN A 145 26.27 -9.82 21.81
N PRO A 146 25.46 -10.65 22.48
CA PRO A 146 24.04 -10.36 22.72
C PRO A 146 23.76 -9.18 23.67
N ARG A 147 24.79 -8.53 24.24
CA ARG A 147 24.64 -7.83 25.51
C ARG A 147 24.27 -6.34 25.44
N SER A 148 24.17 -5.71 24.26
CA SER A 148 23.93 -4.25 24.21
C SER A 148 22.89 -3.73 23.21
N MET A 149 22.41 -4.52 22.26
CA MET A 149 21.55 -3.97 21.18
C MET A 149 20.04 -4.12 21.39
N PHE A 150 19.57 -5.19 22.02
CA PHE A 150 18.13 -5.48 22.06
C PHE A 150 17.39 -4.90 23.29
N ASN A 151 18.09 -4.20 24.20
CA ASN A 151 17.48 -3.70 25.44
C ASN A 151 16.99 -2.25 25.35
N ARG A 152 16.96 -1.65 24.15
CA ARG A 152 16.23 -0.40 23.94
C ARG A 152 14.85 -0.75 23.38
N PRO A 153 13.75 -0.39 24.06
CA PRO A 153 12.43 -0.61 23.51
C PRO A 153 12.35 0.14 22.17
N VAL A 154 12.19 -0.60 21.08
CA VAL A 154 11.73 -0.03 19.83
C VAL A 154 10.32 0.44 20.10
N SER A 155 10.18 1.70 20.50
CA SER A 155 8.91 2.40 20.56
C SER A 155 8.43 2.63 19.13
N VAL A 156 7.98 1.55 18.48
CA VAL A 156 6.96 1.67 17.43
C VAL A 156 5.82 2.41 18.11
N GLY A 157 5.49 3.60 17.62
CA GLY A 157 4.44 4.45 18.17
C GLY A 157 3.10 3.74 18.14
N ARG A 158 2.84 2.92 19.17
CA ARG A 158 1.53 2.35 19.47
C ARG A 158 0.67 3.51 19.94
N ARG A 159 -0.01 4.14 18.99
CA ARG A 159 -1.06 5.12 19.29
C ARG A 159 -2.11 4.37 20.12
N ARG A 160 -2.15 4.69 21.41
CA ARG A 160 -3.04 4.15 22.42
C ARG A 160 -4.47 4.56 22.07
N THR A 161 -5.28 3.63 21.58
CA THR A 161 -6.73 3.71 21.67
C THR A 161 -7.23 2.39 22.24
N SER A 162 -7.42 2.42 23.57
CA SER A 162 -8.46 1.73 24.34
C SER A 162 -8.91 0.34 23.89
N ASP A 163 -8.58 -0.61 24.76
CA ASP A 163 -9.29 -1.85 25.06
C ASP A 163 -10.77 -1.85 24.67
N LEU A 164 -11.16 -2.71 23.73
CA LEU A 164 -12.49 -3.31 23.71
C LEU A 164 -12.49 -4.60 22.87
N LEU A 165 -12.61 -5.71 23.57
CA LEU A 165 -13.04 -7.05 23.15
C LEU A 165 -12.34 -7.69 21.94
N TYR A 166 -11.35 -8.52 22.28
CA TYR A 166 -10.89 -9.65 21.48
C TYR A 166 -12.04 -10.66 21.33
N TRP A 167 -12.77 -10.64 20.20
CA TRP A 167 -13.53 -11.80 19.74
C TRP A 167 -12.67 -12.57 18.74
N SER A 168 -12.10 -13.67 19.22
CA SER A 168 -11.55 -14.73 18.40
C SER A 168 -12.69 -15.37 17.60
N TRP A 169 -12.74 -15.13 16.29
CA TRP A 169 -13.44 -16.03 15.37
C TRP A 169 -12.39 -16.88 14.65
N GLY A 170 -12.38 -18.15 15.04
CA GLY A 170 -11.61 -19.18 14.39
C GLY A 170 -11.98 -19.33 12.91
N ARG A 171 -10.97 -19.72 12.15
CA ARG A 171 -10.99 -20.21 10.76
C ARG A 171 -12.35 -20.77 10.31
N GLY A 172 -12.93 -20.17 9.26
CA GLY A 172 -14.00 -20.84 8.51
C GLY A 172 -15.08 -19.95 7.87
N CYS A 173 -14.73 -18.87 7.16
CA CYS A 173 -15.70 -18.17 6.30
C CYS A 173 -15.00 -17.42 5.15
N GLY A 174 -14.17 -18.14 4.39
CA GLY A 174 -13.40 -17.57 3.27
C GLY A 174 -14.09 -17.57 1.91
N THR A 175 -15.25 -18.23 1.77
CA THR A 175 -15.81 -18.52 0.43
C THR A 175 -17.24 -18.02 0.19
N PHE A 176 -17.94 -17.48 1.20
CA PHE A 176 -19.34 -17.06 1.01
C PHE A 176 -19.53 -15.57 0.65
N VAL A 177 -18.57 -14.70 1.00
CA VAL A 177 -18.74 -13.25 0.83
C VAL A 177 -18.40 -12.77 -0.59
N MET A 178 -17.64 -13.55 -1.37
CA MET A 178 -17.32 -13.20 -2.76
C MET A 178 -18.41 -13.56 -3.77
N GLN A 179 -19.37 -14.44 -3.42
CA GLN A 179 -20.41 -14.86 -4.36
C GLN A 179 -21.50 -13.79 -4.58
N ILE A 180 -21.74 -12.92 -3.59
CA ILE A 180 -22.80 -11.88 -3.67
C ILE A 180 -22.34 -10.67 -4.49
N LEU A 181 -21.03 -10.40 -4.57
CA LEU A 181 -20.50 -9.27 -5.36
C LEU A 181 -20.46 -9.59 -6.86
N GLU A 182 -20.29 -10.86 -7.25
CA GLU A 182 -20.37 -11.33 -8.65
C GLU A 182 -21.79 -11.19 -9.23
N VAL A 183 -22.84 -11.46 -8.43
CA VAL A 183 -24.23 -11.32 -8.89
C VAL A 183 -24.60 -9.85 -9.14
N PHE A 184 -24.05 -8.91 -8.36
CA PHE A 184 -24.35 -7.49 -8.52
C PHE A 184 -23.59 -6.83 -9.70
N LEU A 185 -22.40 -7.33 -10.06
CA LEU A 185 -21.61 -6.80 -11.18
C LEU A 185 -21.96 -7.42 -12.54
N ARG A 186 -22.47 -8.66 -12.59
CA ARG A 186 -22.89 -9.30 -13.87
C ARG A 186 -24.26 -8.84 -14.39
N GLY A 187 -25.08 -8.23 -13.53
CA GLY A 187 -26.40 -7.70 -13.89
C GLY A 187 -26.40 -6.40 -14.70
N SER A 188 -25.26 -5.71 -14.83
CA SER A 188 -25.15 -4.43 -15.55
C SER A 188 -24.71 -4.59 -17.01
N SER A 189 -25.21 -5.62 -17.70
CA SER A 189 -24.93 -5.86 -19.14
C SER A 189 -25.92 -5.15 -20.08
N ARG A 190 -26.40 -3.94 -19.74
CA ARG A 190 -27.21 -3.08 -20.63
C ARG A 190 -26.96 -1.59 -20.39
N LEU A 191 -25.75 -1.13 -20.70
CA LEU A 191 -25.47 0.29 -20.99
C LEU A 191 -24.53 0.39 -22.21
N SER A 192 -25.00 -0.16 -23.33
CA SER A 192 -24.36 -0.11 -24.65
C SER A 192 -24.92 1.02 -25.54
N LEU A 193 -25.49 2.08 -24.96
CA LEU A 193 -26.17 3.13 -25.73
C LEU A 193 -25.68 4.56 -25.49
N LEU A 194 -24.66 4.78 -24.65
CA LEU A 194 -24.09 6.12 -24.43
C LEU A 194 -22.65 6.31 -24.95
N SER A 195 -22.07 5.33 -25.65
CA SER A 195 -20.75 5.47 -26.31
C SER A 195 -20.81 5.88 -27.78
N LYS A 196 -22.01 5.90 -28.40
CA LYS A 196 -22.19 6.29 -29.83
C LYS A 196 -22.47 7.77 -30.05
N LEU A 197 -22.74 8.57 -29.02
CA LEU A 197 -22.99 10.01 -29.16
C LEU A 197 -21.75 10.91 -28.93
N PHE A 198 -20.63 10.35 -28.46
CA PHE A 198 -19.37 11.10 -28.29
C PHE A 198 -18.35 10.90 -29.43
N ARG A 199 -18.74 10.19 -30.51
CA ARG A 199 -17.89 9.93 -31.69
C ARG A 199 -18.35 10.71 -32.92
N ILE A 200 -18.73 11.98 -32.76
CA ILE A 200 -18.94 12.92 -33.88
C ILE A 200 -18.45 14.31 -33.46
N ARG A 201 -17.14 14.44 -33.17
CA ARG A 201 -16.42 15.74 -33.10
C ARG A 201 -14.92 15.50 -32.86
N ASN A 202 -14.22 14.86 -33.81
CA ASN A 202 -12.75 15.00 -33.95
C ASN A 202 -12.17 14.24 -35.16
N VAL A 203 -12.69 14.52 -36.35
CA VAL A 203 -12.03 14.13 -37.61
C VAL A 203 -12.16 15.33 -38.56
N ASN A 204 -11.36 16.38 -38.34
CA ASN A 204 -11.06 17.38 -39.38
C ASN A 204 -9.98 18.39 -38.95
N GLN A 205 -8.83 17.91 -38.44
CA GLN A 205 -7.70 18.83 -38.21
C GLN A 205 -6.31 18.19 -38.30
N GLN A 206 -6.11 17.26 -39.25
CA GLN A 206 -4.78 16.66 -39.45
C GLN A 206 -4.44 16.36 -40.92
N THR A 207 -4.90 17.22 -41.82
CA THR A 207 -4.54 17.16 -43.25
C THR A 207 -4.03 18.50 -43.76
N GLN A 208 -3.11 19.14 -43.04
CA GLN A 208 -2.31 20.27 -43.53
C GLN A 208 -1.02 20.32 -42.69
N LEU A 209 0.03 19.61 -43.10
CA LEU A 209 1.46 19.85 -42.79
C LEU A 209 2.32 18.64 -43.21
N SER A 210 2.26 18.27 -44.49
CA SER A 210 3.35 17.50 -45.14
C SER A 210 3.41 17.86 -46.62
N SER A 211 3.55 19.16 -46.90
CA SER A 211 3.97 19.67 -48.19
C SER A 211 4.62 21.03 -47.96
N SER A 212 5.86 21.18 -48.43
CA SER A 212 6.72 22.38 -48.35
C SER A 212 7.62 22.51 -47.12
N ARG A 213 8.69 21.73 -47.06
CA ARG A 213 10.09 22.17 -47.26
C ARG A 213 11.07 21.02 -47.01
#